data_AF-A0ABD1GCR3-F1
#
_entry.id   AF-A0ABD1GCR3-F1
#
_cell.length_a   1.000
_cell.length_b   1.000
_cell.length_c   1.000
_cell.angle_alpha   90.00
_cell.angle_beta   90.00
_cell.angle_gamma   90.00
#
_symmetry.space_group_name_H-M   'P 1'
#
loop_
_entity.id
_entity.type
_entity.pdbx_description
1 polymer ?
#
loop_
_entity_poly.entity_id
_entity_poly.type
_entity_poly.pdbx_seq_one_letter_code
_entity_poly.pdbx_strand_id
1 'polypeptide(L)'
;MGSHNQVTFFTWFKLILYVIVFIVSQVDGQNADQEQNITFISDAITKGAVCLDGTPGGYFFSKGFGDGINSWMIFLPGGAWCSSKEECLFRSHRSKLGSNKNHPTKPLHSATFQSQNKTINPDFYNWNIVEIRYCDGASFMADVEAVNPVCL
;
A
#
# COMPACT_ATOMS: atom_id res chain seq x y z
N MET A 1 -21.62 28.56 -53.54
CA MET A 1 -20.36 28.56 -52.77
C MET A 1 -20.50 28.21 -51.27
N GLY A 2 -21.68 27.95 -50.70
CA GLY A 2 -21.85 27.83 -49.23
C GLY A 2 -21.80 26.42 -48.60
N SER A 3 -22.00 25.34 -49.36
CA SER A 3 -22.10 23.99 -48.77
C SER A 3 -20.75 23.35 -48.43
N HIS A 4 -19.70 23.67 -49.18
CA HIS A 4 -18.35 23.12 -48.94
C HIS A 4 -17.76 23.55 -47.58
N ASN A 5 -17.96 24.81 -47.19
CA ASN A 5 -17.47 25.34 -45.90
C ASN A 5 -18.24 24.81 -44.68
N GLN A 6 -19.52 24.48 -44.87
CA GLN A 6 -20.34 23.84 -43.83
C GLN A 6 -19.88 22.39 -43.60
N VAL A 7 -19.68 21.62 -44.67
CA VAL A 7 -19.24 20.22 -44.58
C VAL A 7 -17.85 20.10 -43.94
N THR A 8 -16.89 20.96 -44.31
CA THR A 8 -15.58 20.99 -43.66
C THR A 8 -15.70 21.34 -42.18
N PHE A 9 -16.49 22.36 -41.83
CA PHE A 9 -16.71 22.75 -40.42
C PHE A 9 -17.27 21.59 -39.57
N PHE A 10 -18.29 20.88 -40.04
CA PHE A 10 -18.84 19.72 -39.33
C PHE A 10 -17.85 18.56 -39.20
N THR A 11 -16.98 18.38 -40.19
CA THR A 11 -15.95 17.32 -40.16
C THR A 11 -14.86 17.63 -39.13
N TRP A 12 -14.37 18.87 -39.10
CA TRP A 12 -13.40 19.34 -38.11
C TRP A 12 -14.00 19.34 -36.69
N PHE A 13 -15.26 19.75 -36.54
CA PHE A 13 -15.95 19.71 -35.25
C PHE A 13 -16.05 18.28 -34.70
N LYS A 14 -16.39 17.29 -35.55
CA LYS A 14 -16.40 15.88 -35.15
C LYS A 14 -15.01 15.36 -34.77
N LEU A 15 -13.98 15.70 -35.55
CA LEU A 15 -12.59 15.32 -35.25
C LEU A 15 -12.13 15.89 -33.90
N ILE A 16 -12.42 17.16 -33.63
CA ILE A 16 -12.11 17.81 -32.35
C ILE A 16 -12.86 17.12 -31.19
N LEU A 17 -14.14 16.79 -31.38
CA LEU A 17 -14.91 16.02 -30.40
C LEU A 17 -14.32 14.64 -30.13
N TYR A 18 -13.92 13.90 -31.18
CA TYR A 18 -13.26 12.60 -31.02
C TYR A 18 -11.94 12.71 -30.28
N VAL A 19 -11.13 13.75 -30.56
CA VAL A 19 -9.87 14.00 -29.87
C VAL A 19 -10.12 14.37 -28.40
N ILE A 20 -11.12 15.22 -28.10
CA ILE A 20 -11.47 15.57 -26.72
C ILE A 20 -11.97 14.34 -25.96
N VAL A 21 -12.85 13.53 -26.54
CA VAL A 21 -13.33 12.28 -25.93
C VAL A 21 -12.17 11.30 -25.71
N PHE A 22 -11.24 11.21 -26.66
CA PHE A 22 -10.04 10.40 -26.49
C PHE A 22 -9.18 10.91 -25.33
N ILE A 23 -8.90 12.21 -25.26
CA ILE A 23 -8.14 12.83 -24.15
C ILE A 23 -8.83 12.59 -22.80
N VAL A 24 -10.15 12.78 -22.72
CA VAL A 24 -10.94 12.56 -21.50
C VAL A 24 -10.95 11.07 -21.11
N SER A 25 -10.97 10.15 -22.08
CA SER A 25 -10.85 8.71 -21.82
C SER A 25 -9.46 8.26 -21.34
N GLN A 26 -8.41 9.08 -21.56
CA GLN A 26 -7.09 8.84 -20.97
C GLN A 26 -6.97 9.38 -19.53
N VAL A 27 -7.98 10.10 -19.02
CA VAL A 27 -8.06 10.54 -17.61
C VAL A 27 -8.74 9.44 -16.79
N ASP A 28 -8.25 8.22 -16.90
CA ASP A 28 -8.65 7.14 -16.00
C ASP A 28 -7.85 7.23 -14.70
N GLY A 29 -8.52 7.74 -13.66
CA GLY A 29 -8.38 7.25 -12.28
C GLY A 29 -7.09 7.55 -11.52
N GLN A 30 -6.90 8.78 -11.04
CA GLN A 30 -5.89 9.12 -10.02
C GLN A 30 -6.47 9.31 -8.60
N ASN A 31 -7.73 8.90 -8.37
CA ASN A 31 -8.41 9.07 -7.07
C ASN A 31 -9.16 7.80 -6.67
N ALA A 32 -8.44 6.71 -6.47
CA ALA A 32 -8.93 5.65 -5.60
C ALA A 32 -7.94 5.56 -4.44
N ASP A 33 -8.41 5.85 -3.22
CA ASP A 33 -7.83 5.32 -1.99
C ASP A 33 -7.89 3.79 -2.12
N GLN A 34 -6.90 3.21 -2.79
CA GLN A 34 -6.93 1.81 -3.13
C GLN A 34 -6.79 1.04 -1.83
N GLU A 35 -7.85 0.32 -1.45
CA GLU A 35 -7.80 -0.64 -0.36
C GLU A 35 -6.71 -1.67 -0.70
N GLN A 36 -5.58 -1.59 0.01
CA GLN A 36 -4.45 -2.47 -0.20
C GLN A 36 -4.54 -3.60 0.81
N ASN A 37 -4.86 -4.80 0.32
CA ASN A 37 -4.84 -5.98 1.16
C ASN A 37 -3.41 -6.31 1.57
N ILE A 38 -3.25 -6.75 2.83
CA ILE A 38 -1.98 -7.27 3.30
C ILE A 38 -1.59 -8.52 2.49
N THR A 39 -0.33 -8.56 2.06
CA THR A 39 0.32 -9.75 1.51
C THR A 39 1.04 -10.46 2.64
N PHE A 40 0.62 -11.68 2.96
CA PHE A 40 1.31 -12.51 3.95
C PHE A 40 2.56 -13.14 3.35
N ILE A 41 3.62 -13.21 4.15
CA ILE A 41 4.86 -13.88 3.77
C ILE A 41 4.58 -15.38 3.64
N SER A 42 4.98 -15.98 2.52
CA SER A 42 4.87 -17.43 2.34
C SER A 42 5.77 -18.15 3.34
N ASP A 43 5.26 -19.23 3.93
CA ASP A 43 5.97 -20.02 4.94
C ASP A 43 6.32 -19.22 6.22
N ALA A 44 5.65 -18.10 6.47
CA ALA A 44 5.92 -17.24 7.63
C ALA A 44 5.92 -18.02 8.94
N ILE A 45 4.89 -18.82 9.17
CA ILE A 45 4.72 -19.60 10.40
C ILE A 45 5.84 -20.65 10.54
N THR A 46 6.15 -21.38 9.46
CA THR A 46 7.18 -22.43 9.50
C THR A 46 8.59 -21.88 9.63
N LYS A 47 8.83 -20.64 9.19
CA LYS A 47 10.10 -19.92 9.34
C LYS A 47 10.18 -19.03 10.59
N GLY A 48 9.12 -18.96 11.41
CA GLY A 48 9.08 -18.12 12.61
C GLY A 48 8.89 -16.61 12.35
N ALA A 49 8.58 -16.20 11.13
CA ALA A 49 8.29 -14.80 10.77
C ALA A 49 6.83 -14.43 11.12
N VAL A 50 6.50 -14.47 12.41
CA VAL A 50 5.14 -14.29 12.94
C VAL A 50 5.02 -13.03 13.79
N CYS A 51 3.80 -12.55 13.95
CA CYS A 51 3.43 -11.50 14.90
C CYS A 51 3.43 -12.02 16.34
N LEU A 52 3.22 -11.12 17.31
CA LEU A 52 3.12 -11.48 18.73
C LEU A 52 2.06 -12.55 19.05
N ASP A 53 0.96 -12.62 18.27
CA ASP A 53 -0.09 -13.63 18.42
C ASP A 53 0.11 -14.88 17.54
N GLY A 54 1.27 -15.02 16.89
CA GLY A 54 1.58 -16.14 15.99
C GLY A 54 0.96 -16.06 14.60
N THR A 55 0.18 -15.02 14.28
CA THR A 55 -0.30 -14.81 12.91
C THR A 55 0.87 -14.49 11.97
N PRO A 56 0.78 -14.86 10.67
CA PRO A 56 1.87 -14.63 9.74
C PRO A 56 2.19 -13.13 9.59
N GLY A 57 3.49 -12.81 9.57
CA GLY A 57 3.97 -11.51 9.17
C GLY A 57 3.57 -11.18 7.72
N GLY A 58 3.51 -9.90 7.39
CA GLY A 58 3.06 -9.45 6.08
C GLY A 58 3.41 -8.00 5.79
N TYR A 59 3.08 -7.58 4.58
CA TYR A 59 3.36 -6.24 4.07
C TYR A 59 2.27 -5.76 3.12
N PHE A 60 2.17 -4.45 2.94
CA PHE A 60 1.37 -3.82 1.88
C PHE A 60 2.29 -3.45 0.73
N PHE A 61 1.79 -3.55 -0.51
CA PHE A 61 2.58 -3.30 -1.71
C PHE A 61 1.84 -2.41 -2.71
N SER A 62 2.41 -1.25 -2.98
CA SER A 62 2.05 -0.37 -4.10
C SER A 62 3.04 -0.63 -5.24
N LYS A 63 2.54 -1.13 -6.36
CA LYS A 63 3.36 -1.37 -7.55
C LYS A 63 3.77 -0.04 -8.19
N GLY A 64 5.07 0.16 -8.42
CA GLY A 64 5.60 1.31 -9.14
C GLY A 64 5.23 1.29 -10.62
N PHE A 65 5.49 2.40 -11.32
CA PHE A 65 5.20 2.55 -12.74
C PHE A 65 6.12 3.59 -13.41
N GLY A 66 6.10 3.63 -14.75
CA GLY A 66 6.91 4.58 -15.51
C GLY A 66 8.41 4.45 -15.23
N ASP A 67 9.06 5.59 -15.06
CA ASP A 67 10.47 5.74 -14.70
C ASP A 67 10.80 5.31 -13.26
N GLY A 68 9.81 5.27 -12.36
CA GLY A 68 9.97 4.82 -10.97
C GLY A 68 9.92 3.30 -10.79
N ILE A 69 9.68 2.50 -11.84
CA ILE A 69 9.47 1.05 -11.75
C ILE A 69 10.67 0.28 -11.17
N ASN A 70 11.88 0.84 -11.26
CA ASN A 70 13.10 0.23 -10.72
C ASN A 70 13.54 0.84 -9.38
N SER A 71 12.77 1.79 -8.85
CA SER A 71 13.03 2.45 -7.57
C SER A 71 12.11 1.87 -6.49
N TRP A 72 12.64 1.79 -5.28
CA TRP A 72 12.00 1.10 -4.16
C TRP A 72 12.05 1.93 -2.88
N MET A 73 10.92 1.96 -2.18
CA MET A 73 10.80 2.49 -0.83
C MET A 73 10.24 1.40 0.09
N ILE A 74 10.96 1.11 1.17
CA ILE A 74 10.51 0.19 2.22
C ILE A 74 10.25 1.03 3.47
N PHE A 75 8.99 1.06 3.90
CA PHE A 75 8.57 1.79 5.08
C PHE A 75 8.36 0.85 6.26
N LEU A 76 8.96 1.22 7.40
CA LEU A 76 8.84 0.54 8.68
C LEU A 76 8.01 1.44 9.63
N PRO A 77 6.68 1.21 9.76
CA PRO A 77 5.85 2.03 10.61
C PRO A 77 6.20 1.83 12.07
N GLY A 78 6.19 2.91 12.84
CA GLY A 78 6.35 2.85 14.29
C GLY A 78 5.08 2.42 15.01
N GLY A 79 5.13 2.47 16.35
CA GLY A 79 3.97 2.24 17.21
C GLY A 79 4.31 1.88 18.65
N ALA A 80 5.42 2.40 19.19
CA ALA A 80 6.03 1.97 20.47
C ALA A 80 6.34 0.47 20.51
N TRP A 81 6.78 -0.06 21.65
CA TRP A 81 7.09 -1.46 21.88
C TRP A 81 6.30 -2.01 23.09
N CYS A 82 6.49 -3.27 23.44
CA CYS A 82 6.06 -3.84 24.72
C CYS A 82 7.30 -4.37 25.47
N SER A 83 7.33 -4.22 26.80
CA SER A 83 8.53 -4.58 27.61
C SER A 83 8.25 -5.67 28.66
N SER A 84 6.99 -5.93 28.97
CA SER A 84 6.56 -7.00 29.88
C SER A 84 5.68 -8.03 29.18
N LYS A 85 5.58 -9.23 29.75
CA LYS A 85 4.73 -10.30 29.22
C LYS A 85 3.28 -9.84 29.12
N GLU A 86 2.79 -9.15 30.15
CA GLU A 86 1.43 -8.65 30.24
C GLU A 86 1.15 -7.58 29.18
N GLU A 87 2.10 -6.66 28.94
CA GLU A 87 1.99 -5.67 27.88
C GLU A 87 1.97 -6.30 26.49
N CYS A 88 2.86 -7.28 26.23
CA CYS A 88 2.92 -7.94 24.93
C CYS A 88 1.66 -8.77 24.67
N LEU A 89 1.12 -9.45 25.69
CA LEU A 89 -0.15 -10.18 25.58
C LEU A 89 -1.35 -9.24 25.38
N PHE A 90 -1.37 -8.10 26.07
CA PHE A 90 -2.38 -7.07 25.80
C PHE A 90 -2.26 -6.59 24.35
N ARG A 91 -1.05 -6.32 23.89
CA ARG A 91 -0.78 -5.83 22.55
C ARG A 91 -1.21 -6.83 21.47
N SER A 92 -0.92 -8.11 21.65
CA SER A 92 -1.24 -9.19 20.70
C SER A 92 -2.75 -9.39 20.50
N HIS A 93 -3.59 -9.11 21.51
CA HIS A 93 -5.03 -9.40 21.44
C HIS A 93 -5.95 -8.18 21.49
N ARG A 94 -5.49 -7.06 22.04
CA ARG A 94 -6.35 -5.89 22.37
C ARG A 94 -5.92 -4.61 21.67
N SER A 95 -4.86 -4.62 20.87
CA SER A 95 -4.40 -3.47 20.11
C SER A 95 -4.59 -3.67 18.60
N LYS A 96 -4.41 -2.59 17.82
CA LYS A 96 -4.35 -2.68 16.34
C LYS A 96 -2.98 -3.20 15.84
N LEU A 97 -2.03 -3.38 16.74
CA LEU A 97 -0.67 -3.85 16.50
C LEU A 97 -0.52 -5.25 17.11
N GLY A 98 0.56 -5.96 16.81
CA GLY A 98 0.83 -7.26 17.43
C GLY A 98 0.05 -8.46 16.85
N SER A 99 -0.91 -8.23 15.95
CA SER A 99 -1.70 -9.28 15.30
C SER A 99 -2.16 -8.87 13.91
N ASN A 100 -2.19 -9.84 13.00
CA ASN A 100 -2.78 -9.73 11.67
C ASN A 100 -4.07 -10.56 11.49
N LYS A 101 -4.64 -11.09 12.57
CA LYS A 101 -5.82 -11.98 12.53
C LYS A 101 -7.03 -11.40 11.79
N ASN A 102 -7.16 -10.09 11.81
CA ASN A 102 -8.29 -9.38 11.20
C ASN A 102 -8.07 -9.00 9.73
N HIS A 103 -7.01 -9.50 9.08
CA HIS A 103 -6.72 -9.22 7.67
C HIS A 103 -6.77 -7.72 7.33
N PRO A 104 -5.90 -6.88 7.92
CA PRO A 104 -5.96 -5.46 7.73
C PRO A 104 -5.86 -5.11 6.23
N THR A 105 -6.82 -4.31 5.77
CA THR A 105 -6.95 -3.90 4.35
C THR A 105 -6.42 -2.51 4.08
N LYS A 106 -5.80 -1.90 5.10
CA LYS A 106 -5.14 -0.60 5.00
C LYS A 106 -3.84 -0.60 5.81
N PRO A 107 -2.81 0.08 5.32
CA PRO A 107 -1.61 0.39 6.09
C PRO A 107 -1.97 1.08 7.41
N LEU A 108 -1.16 0.88 8.46
CA LEU A 108 -1.41 1.49 9.78
C LEU A 108 -1.26 3.00 9.74
N HIS A 109 -0.34 3.46 8.91
CA HIS A 109 -0.09 4.87 8.63
C HIS A 109 -0.08 5.01 7.12
N SER A 110 -1.14 5.56 6.53
CA SER A 110 -1.05 6.06 5.15
C SER A 110 -0.30 7.38 5.21
N ALA A 111 1.02 7.32 5.03
CA ALA A 111 1.82 8.52 4.99
C ALA A 111 1.71 9.17 3.60
N THR A 112 1.80 10.50 3.54
CA THR A 112 1.72 11.26 2.28
C THR A 112 2.74 10.76 1.25
N PHE A 113 3.94 10.37 1.68
CA PHE A 113 5.00 9.83 0.83
C PHE A 113 4.74 8.43 0.26
N GLN A 114 3.67 7.75 0.68
CA GLN A 114 3.26 6.46 0.11
C GLN A 114 2.17 6.61 -0.97
N SER A 115 1.64 7.82 -1.13
CA SER A 115 0.62 8.11 -2.14
C SER A 115 1.19 7.95 -3.55
N GLN A 116 0.41 7.36 -4.46
CA GLN A 116 0.73 7.32 -5.88
C GLN A 116 0.25 8.56 -6.65
N ASN A 117 -0.31 9.55 -5.94
CA ASN A 117 -0.71 10.82 -6.50
C ASN A 117 0.47 11.80 -6.49
N LYS A 118 0.93 12.23 -7.66
CA LYS A 118 2.07 13.14 -7.83
C LYS A 118 1.92 14.48 -7.10
N THR A 119 0.68 14.97 -6.93
CA THR A 119 0.44 16.23 -6.21
C THR A 119 0.64 16.06 -4.70
N ILE A 120 0.42 14.85 -4.17
CA ILE A 120 0.59 14.52 -2.74
C ILE A 120 2.03 14.04 -2.46
N ASN A 121 2.62 13.30 -3.40
CA ASN A 121 3.94 12.68 -3.31
C ASN A 121 4.78 13.00 -4.57
N PRO A 122 5.26 14.23 -4.74
CA PRO A 122 5.94 14.64 -5.97
C PRO A 122 7.21 13.84 -6.27
N ASP A 123 7.85 13.31 -5.23
CA ASP A 123 9.17 12.68 -5.33
C ASP A 123 9.11 11.17 -5.59
N PHE A 124 8.13 10.46 -5.01
CA PHE A 124 8.10 8.99 -4.98
C PHE A 124 6.80 8.36 -5.50
N TYR A 125 5.86 9.14 -6.05
CA TYR A 125 4.53 8.65 -6.43
C TYR A 125 4.52 7.46 -7.40
N ASN A 126 5.58 7.30 -8.19
CA ASN A 126 5.73 6.25 -9.20
C ASN A 126 6.69 5.12 -8.78
N TRP A 127 7.21 5.14 -7.55
CA TRP A 127 8.10 4.10 -7.02
C TRP A 127 7.32 2.85 -6.58
N ASN A 128 8.02 1.72 -6.47
CA ASN A 128 7.50 0.58 -5.71
C ASN A 128 7.56 0.91 -4.22
N ILE A 129 6.44 0.83 -3.52
CA ILE A 129 6.37 1.14 -2.09
C ILE A 129 5.90 -0.10 -1.35
N VAL A 130 6.68 -0.52 -0.36
CA VAL A 130 6.36 -1.62 0.55
C VAL A 130 6.23 -1.06 1.96
N GLU A 131 5.09 -1.24 2.62
CA GLU A 131 4.95 -1.01 4.06
C GLU A 131 4.97 -2.36 4.79
N ILE A 132 5.96 -2.57 5.65
CA ILE A 132 5.99 -3.76 6.50
C ILE A 132 4.98 -3.60 7.62
N ARG A 133 4.15 -4.62 7.86
CA ARG A 133 3.18 -4.57 8.93
C ARG A 133 3.87 -4.65 10.29
N TYR A 134 3.76 -3.60 11.10
CA TYR A 134 4.33 -3.60 12.45
C TYR A 134 3.53 -4.48 13.42
N CYS A 135 4.03 -5.68 13.70
CA CYS A 135 3.35 -6.65 14.56
C CYS A 135 4.26 -7.49 15.48
N ASP A 136 5.56 -7.23 15.52
CA ASP A 136 6.53 -7.86 16.41
C ASP A 136 6.54 -7.21 17.81
N GLY A 137 6.17 -5.91 17.90
CA GLY A 137 6.14 -5.17 19.16
C GLY A 137 7.53 -4.89 19.76
N ALA A 138 8.59 -5.06 18.98
CA ALA A 138 9.98 -4.89 19.40
C ALA A 138 10.75 -3.92 18.48
N SER A 139 10.04 -2.99 17.82
CA SER A 139 10.62 -2.00 16.91
C SER A 139 11.46 -2.62 15.77
N PHE A 140 11.07 -3.80 15.27
CA PHE A 140 11.80 -4.57 14.26
C PHE A 140 13.19 -5.06 14.71
N MET A 141 13.42 -5.15 16.02
CA MET A 141 14.70 -5.60 16.60
C MET A 141 14.64 -7.03 17.16
N ALA A 142 13.48 -7.69 17.12
CA ALA A 142 13.36 -9.07 17.60
C ALA A 142 14.08 -10.06 16.68
N ASP A 143 14.83 -10.98 17.27
CA ASP A 143 15.63 -12.02 16.60
C ASP A 143 15.43 -13.42 17.20
N VAL A 144 14.33 -13.62 17.95
CA VAL A 144 14.07 -14.88 18.66
C VAL A 144 13.82 -16.02 17.68
N GLU A 145 14.68 -17.04 17.72
CA GLU A 145 14.63 -18.20 16.81
C GLU A 145 13.47 -19.17 17.12
N ALA A 146 13.03 -19.24 18.38
CA ALA A 146 11.95 -20.13 18.82
C ALA A 146 10.80 -19.35 19.47
N VAL A 147 9.60 -19.47 18.89
CA VAL A 147 8.38 -18.89 19.45
C VAL A 147 8.04 -19.58 20.78
N ASN A 148 7.91 -18.81 21.86
CA ASN A 148 7.45 -19.35 23.14
C ASN A 148 5.94 -19.69 23.05
N PRO A 149 5.55 -20.98 23.11
CA PRO A 149 4.15 -21.38 22.92
C PRO A 149 3.23 -20.92 24.06
N VAL A 150 3.79 -20.49 25.21
CA VAL A 150 3.01 -19.97 26.34
C VAL A 150 2.45 -18.57 26.05
N CYS A 151 2.95 -17.89 25.02
CA CYS A 151 2.52 -16.55 24.62
C CYS A 151 1.56 -16.55 23.41
N LEU A 152 1.19 -17.73 22.89
CA LEU A 152 0.23 -17.93 21.80
C LEU A 152 -1.20 -18.12 22.32
#